data_AF-K1QVS1-F1
#
_entry.id   AF-K1QVS1-F1
#
_cell.length_a   1.000
_cell.length_b   1.000
_cell.length_c   1.000
_cell.angle_alpha   90.00
_cell.angle_beta   90.00
_cell.angle_gamma   90.00
#
_symmetry.space_group_name_H-M   'P 1'
#
loop_
_entity.id
_entity.type
_entity.pdbx_description
1 polymer ?
#
loop_
_entity_poly.entity_id
_entity_poly.type
_entity_poly.pdbx_seq_one_letter_code
_entity_poly.pdbx_strand_id
1 'polypeptide(L)'
;MAELLLDSDIRIWVFLPIVLITFFTGIIKHYVTILLSSEKKTELQQVTDSHVLIRSRILRENGKFITKQGFLMRKSFFNAENTGYFKTEKRESNAKNPMTDPSMMTDMLKGNVTNVLPMIVIGGWINWAFSGFLTTKVPFPLTLRFKPMLQRGVELVSLDASWVSSASWYFLNVFGLRSLYTLILGQDNSADQTKAMQEQMSGAGMMTPPDPMKAFKGEWEALEVCNHQWCLQGVEEDLIDGPVQPETIYIKNKYA
;
A
#
# COMPACT_ATOMS: atom_id res chain seq x y z
N MET A 1 4.80 18.53 38.44
CA MET A 1 5.20 18.41 37.02
C MET A 1 6.37 19.37 36.84
N ALA A 2 7.61 18.87 36.86
CA ALA A 2 8.77 19.77 36.80
C ALA A 2 8.86 20.39 35.39
N GLU A 3 8.67 21.71 35.31
CA GLU A 3 8.98 22.47 34.10
C GLU A 3 10.49 22.69 34.08
N LEU A 4 11.17 21.98 33.18
CA LEU A 4 12.59 22.22 32.92
C LEU A 4 12.72 23.40 31.98
N LEU A 5 13.57 24.35 32.35
CA LEU A 5 14.03 25.40 31.44
C LEU A 5 15.13 24.79 30.57
N LEU A 6 14.85 24.67 29.27
CA LEU A 6 15.84 24.27 28.27
C LEU A 6 16.57 25.50 27.74
N ASP A 7 17.83 25.31 27.35
CA ASP A 7 18.60 26.32 26.65
C ASP A 7 17.93 26.68 25.31
N SER A 8 17.84 27.99 25.02
CA SER A 8 17.26 28.49 23.78
C SER A 8 18.06 28.06 22.55
N ASP A 9 19.36 27.83 22.71
CA ASP A 9 20.23 27.41 21.61
C ASP A 9 19.87 26.02 21.07
N ILE A 10 19.35 25.12 21.92
CA ILE A 10 18.88 23.78 21.51
C ILE A 10 17.77 23.90 20.45
N ARG A 11 16.93 24.94 20.53
CA ARG A 11 15.85 25.17 19.56
C ARG A 11 16.39 25.46 18.16
N ILE A 12 17.43 26.28 18.07
CA ILE A 12 17.96 26.77 16.79
C ILE A 12 18.95 25.76 16.20
N TRP A 13 19.76 25.11 17.04
CA TRP A 13 20.86 24.24 16.60
C TRP A 13 20.51 22.76 16.51
N VAL A 14 19.44 22.33 17.17
CA VAL A 14 19.06 20.90 17.20
C VAL A 14 17.63 20.70 16.69
N PHE A 15 16.67 21.39 17.29
CA PHE A 15 15.25 21.16 16.96
C PHE A 15 14.93 21.47 15.50
N LEU A 16 15.24 22.68 15.02
CA LEU A 16 14.95 23.12 13.66
C LEU A 16 15.79 22.39 12.59
N PRO A 17 17.11 22.18 12.79
CA PRO A 17 17.92 21.41 11.86
C PRO A 17 17.45 19.97 11.67
N ILE A 18 17.00 19.29 12.74
CA ILE A 18 16.45 17.94 12.61
C ILE A 18 15.20 17.95 11.71
N VAL A 19 14.30 18.93 11.87
CA VAL A 19 13.12 19.06 11.00
C VAL A 19 13.54 19.23 9.54
N LEU A 20 14.47 20.15 9.26
CA LEU A 20 14.95 20.39 7.90
C LEU A 20 15.63 19.15 7.29
N ILE A 21 16.51 18.49 8.05
CA ILE A 21 17.18 17.26 7.61
C ILE A 21 16.15 16.19 7.28
N THR A 22 15.16 15.97 8.16
CA THR A 22 14.11 14.97 7.91
C THR A 22 13.32 15.29 6.65
N PHE A 23 12.93 16.56 6.47
CA PHE A 23 12.16 17.04 5.33
C PHE A 23 12.89 16.85 3.99
N PHE A 24 14.11 17.36 3.88
CA PHE A 24 14.90 17.25 2.65
C PHE A 24 15.30 15.81 2.34
N THR A 25 15.65 15.02 3.36
CA THR A 25 15.94 13.60 3.19
C THR A 25 14.72 12.86 2.65
N GLY A 26 13.52 13.16 3.13
CA GLY A 26 12.28 12.58 2.62
C GLY A 26 12.07 12.85 1.12
N ILE A 27 12.32 14.09 0.68
CA ILE A 27 12.24 14.49 -0.73
C ILE A 27 13.32 13.80 -1.57
N ILE A 28 14.57 13.81 -1.11
CA ILE A 28 15.68 13.14 -1.81
C ILE A 28 15.38 11.65 -1.97
N LYS A 29 14.90 11.00 -0.89
CA LYS A 29 14.50 9.59 -0.92
C LYS A 29 13.46 9.34 -2.00
N HIS A 30 12.41 10.16 -2.07
CA HIS A 30 11.36 10.02 -3.07
C HIS A 30 11.94 10.02 -4.50
N TYR A 31 12.78 11.01 -4.85
CA TYR A 31 13.38 11.07 -6.18
C TYR A 31 14.37 9.93 -6.45
N VAL A 32 15.17 9.53 -5.46
CA VAL A 32 16.07 8.38 -5.59
C VAL A 32 15.28 7.09 -5.81
N THR A 33 14.15 6.91 -5.13
CA THR A 33 13.25 5.77 -5.35
C THR A 33 12.73 5.75 -6.77
N ILE A 34 12.25 6.88 -7.31
CA ILE A 34 11.79 6.98 -8.70
C ILE A 34 12.92 6.62 -9.68
N LEU A 35 14.14 7.10 -9.44
CA LEU A 35 15.29 6.81 -10.31
C LEU A 35 15.75 5.34 -10.24
N LEU A 36 15.58 4.70 -9.09
CA LEU A 36 15.93 3.28 -8.88
C LEU A 36 14.81 2.32 -9.24
N SER A 37 13.57 2.81 -9.38
CA SER A 37 12.44 2.02 -9.84
C SER A 37 12.71 1.55 -11.27
N SER A 38 12.90 0.24 -11.41
CA SER A 38 13.06 -0.42 -12.70
C SER A 38 11.78 -1.17 -13.06
N GLU A 39 11.32 -1.00 -14.29
CA GLU A 39 10.26 -1.85 -14.84
C GLU A 39 10.83 -3.26 -15.04
N LYS A 40 10.35 -4.21 -14.23
CA LYS A 40 10.71 -5.62 -14.42
C LYS A 40 10.16 -6.07 -15.78
N LYS A 41 11.01 -6.69 -16.59
CA LYS A 41 10.58 -7.38 -17.81
C LYS A 41 9.69 -8.55 -17.41
N THR A 42 8.38 -8.37 -17.53
CA THR A 42 7.41 -9.43 -17.32
C THR A 42 7.44 -10.40 -18.49
N GLU A 43 7.38 -11.70 -18.21
CA GLU A 43 7.22 -12.71 -19.23
C GLU A 43 5.82 -12.60 -19.87
N LEU A 44 5.75 -12.64 -21.20
CA LEU A 44 4.48 -12.52 -21.94
C LEU A 44 3.44 -13.55 -21.47
N GLN A 45 3.90 -14.75 -21.15
CA GLN A 45 3.06 -15.85 -20.67
C GLN A 45 2.44 -15.53 -19.31
N GLN A 46 3.21 -14.98 -18.37
CA GLN A 46 2.71 -14.58 -17.05
C GLN A 46 1.67 -13.45 -17.14
N VAL A 47 1.88 -12.49 -18.04
CA VAL A 47 0.90 -11.40 -18.29
C VAL A 47 -0.39 -11.97 -18.89
N THR A 48 -0.26 -12.90 -19.84
CA THR A 48 -1.42 -13.56 -20.46
C THR A 48 -2.24 -14.32 -19.41
N ASP A 49 -1.59 -15.10 -18.56
CA ASP A 49 -2.24 -15.86 -17.49
C ASP A 49 -2.94 -14.93 -16.48
N SER A 50 -2.30 -13.80 -16.12
CA SER A 50 -2.91 -12.77 -15.26
C SER A 50 -4.16 -12.15 -15.90
N HIS A 51 -4.11 -11.78 -17.17
CA HIS A 51 -5.26 -11.23 -17.89
C HIS A 51 -6.40 -12.24 -18.01
N VAL A 52 -6.11 -13.53 -18.20
CA VAL A 52 -7.14 -14.57 -18.23
C VAL A 52 -7.83 -14.73 -16.88
N LEU A 53 -7.07 -14.71 -15.77
CA LEU A 53 -7.64 -14.72 -14.42
C LEU A 53 -8.54 -13.50 -14.18
N ILE A 54 -8.08 -12.30 -14.55
CA ILE A 54 -8.88 -11.06 -14.44
C ILE A 54 -10.16 -11.18 -15.28
N ARG A 55 -10.07 -11.69 -16.50
CA ARG A 55 -11.23 -11.91 -17.38
C ARG A 55 -12.24 -12.86 -16.75
N SER A 56 -11.79 -13.95 -16.12
CA SER A 56 -12.66 -14.88 -15.40
C SER A 56 -13.33 -14.22 -14.20
N ARG A 57 -12.59 -13.43 -13.42
CA ARG A 57 -13.15 -12.67 -12.30
C ARG A 57 -14.23 -11.68 -12.76
N ILE A 58 -13.96 -10.91 -13.81
CA ILE A 58 -14.94 -9.98 -14.39
C ILE A 58 -16.18 -10.73 -14.89
N LEU A 59 -16.01 -11.92 -15.49
CA LEU A 59 -17.15 -12.75 -15.90
C LEU A 59 -17.98 -13.21 -14.68
N ARG A 60 -17.34 -13.56 -13.56
CA ARG A 60 -18.03 -13.97 -12.34
C ARG A 60 -18.76 -12.81 -11.65
N GLU A 61 -18.16 -11.63 -11.60
CA GLU A 61 -18.72 -10.45 -10.92
C GLU A 61 -19.75 -9.70 -11.78
N ASN A 62 -19.46 -9.52 -13.06
CA ASN A 62 -20.24 -8.71 -14.00
C ASN A 62 -20.95 -9.53 -15.09
N GLY A 63 -20.92 -10.85 -15.01
CA GLY A 63 -21.60 -11.74 -15.96
C GLY A 63 -23.13 -11.64 -15.97
N LYS A 64 -23.71 -10.88 -15.03
CA LYS A 64 -25.16 -10.60 -14.91
C LYS A 64 -25.72 -9.67 -16.00
N PHE A 65 -24.86 -8.94 -16.71
CA PHE A 65 -25.26 -8.00 -17.77
C PHE A 65 -25.24 -8.60 -19.18
N ILE A 66 -24.65 -9.80 -19.37
CA ILE A 66 -24.62 -10.52 -20.66
C ILE A 66 -25.66 -11.63 -20.70
N THR A 67 -26.25 -11.90 -21.86
CA THR A 67 -27.35 -12.89 -21.95
C THR A 67 -26.96 -14.22 -21.32
N LYS A 68 -27.95 -14.95 -20.78
CA LYS A 68 -27.72 -16.26 -20.14
C LYS A 68 -26.91 -17.20 -21.03
N GLN A 69 -27.23 -17.27 -22.32
CA GLN A 69 -26.50 -18.08 -23.29
C GLN A 69 -25.05 -17.59 -23.46
N GLY A 70 -24.83 -16.27 -23.54
CA GLY A 70 -23.51 -15.67 -23.62
C GLY A 70 -22.65 -15.92 -22.38
N PHE A 71 -23.25 -15.94 -21.19
CA PHE A 71 -22.59 -16.32 -19.95
C PHE A 71 -22.23 -17.81 -19.93
N LEU A 72 -23.18 -18.69 -20.23
CA LEU A 72 -22.96 -20.14 -20.23
C LEU A 72 -21.90 -20.58 -21.22
N MET A 73 -21.86 -20.00 -22.43
CA MET A 73 -20.82 -20.28 -23.43
C MET A 73 -19.42 -19.90 -22.93
N ARG A 74 -19.29 -18.76 -22.21
CA ARG A 74 -18.01 -18.32 -21.64
C ARG A 74 -17.63 -19.16 -20.42
N LYS A 75 -18.61 -19.53 -19.58
CA LYS A 75 -18.41 -20.46 -18.47
C LYS A 75 -17.93 -21.82 -18.98
N SER A 76 -18.54 -22.36 -20.03
CA SER A 76 -18.09 -23.63 -20.63
C SER A 76 -16.69 -23.53 -21.23
N PHE A 77 -16.32 -22.41 -21.84
CA PHE A 77 -14.96 -22.20 -22.35
C PHE A 77 -13.89 -22.26 -21.24
N PHE A 78 -14.19 -21.77 -20.05
CA PHE A 78 -13.26 -21.82 -18.92
C PHE A 78 -13.29 -23.14 -18.15
N ASN A 79 -14.50 -23.68 -17.90
CA ASN A 79 -14.70 -24.78 -16.96
C ASN A 79 -14.96 -26.17 -17.57
N ALA A 80 -15.12 -26.28 -18.90
CA ALA A 80 -15.37 -27.56 -19.54
C ALA A 80 -14.34 -28.63 -19.13
N GLU A 81 -14.81 -29.85 -18.88
CA GLU A 81 -13.97 -30.90 -18.29
C GLU A 81 -12.78 -31.29 -19.17
N ASN A 82 -12.98 -31.32 -20.49
CA ASN A 82 -11.97 -31.77 -21.46
C ASN A 82 -11.31 -30.62 -22.26
N THR A 83 -11.99 -29.47 -22.39
CA THR A 83 -11.54 -28.34 -23.25
C THR A 83 -11.38 -27.03 -22.49
N GLY A 84 -11.73 -26.99 -21.20
CA GLY A 84 -11.73 -25.79 -20.40
C GLY A 84 -10.33 -25.24 -20.17
N TYR A 85 -10.11 -23.96 -20.46
CA TYR A 85 -8.79 -23.31 -20.40
C TYR A 85 -8.03 -23.59 -19.09
N PHE A 86 -8.73 -23.61 -17.95
CA PHE A 86 -8.11 -23.85 -16.63
C PHE A 86 -7.65 -25.30 -16.39
N LYS A 87 -8.13 -26.26 -17.17
CA LYS A 87 -7.75 -27.68 -17.09
C LYS A 87 -6.75 -28.11 -18.15
N THR A 88 -6.83 -27.56 -19.37
CA THR A 88 -5.94 -27.90 -20.50
C THR A 88 -4.57 -27.24 -20.38
N GLU A 89 -4.50 -25.99 -19.95
CA GLU A 89 -3.23 -25.26 -19.80
C GLU A 89 -2.55 -25.66 -18.47
N LYS A 90 -2.02 -26.89 -18.42
CA LYS A 90 -1.12 -27.31 -17.34
C LYS A 90 0.23 -26.63 -17.54
N ARG A 91 0.39 -25.45 -16.97
CA ARG A 91 1.69 -24.79 -16.88
C ARG A 91 2.55 -25.58 -15.90
N GLU A 92 3.79 -25.92 -16.29
CA GLU A 92 4.75 -26.40 -15.31
C GLU A 92 4.86 -25.34 -14.22
N SER A 93 4.50 -25.71 -12.99
CA SER A 93 4.72 -24.85 -11.85
C SER A 93 6.23 -24.72 -11.69
N ASN A 94 6.77 -23.63 -12.21
CA ASN A 94 8.01 -23.07 -11.67
C ASN A 94 7.79 -22.52 -10.25
N ALA A 95 6.71 -22.90 -9.56
CA ALA A 95 6.60 -22.89 -8.10
C ALA A 95 7.57 -23.89 -7.46
N LYS A 96 8.85 -23.78 -7.80
CA LYS A 96 9.87 -23.78 -6.77
C LYS A 96 9.38 -22.80 -5.71
N ASN A 97 9.15 -23.31 -4.50
CA ASN A 97 8.72 -22.53 -3.34
C ASN A 97 9.33 -21.12 -3.36
N PRO A 98 8.63 -20.07 -2.90
CA PRO A 98 9.20 -18.74 -2.72
C PRO A 98 10.48 -18.71 -1.86
N MET A 99 10.75 -19.80 -1.13
CA MET A 99 11.96 -20.06 -0.35
C MET A 99 13.15 -20.58 -1.17
N THR A 100 12.90 -21.04 -2.40
CA THR A 100 13.89 -21.63 -3.31
C THR A 100 14.26 -20.74 -4.49
N ASP A 101 13.58 -19.59 -4.65
CA ASP A 101 13.99 -18.57 -5.61
C ASP A 101 14.48 -17.32 -4.83
N PRO A 102 15.79 -17.23 -4.52
CA PRO A 102 16.36 -16.12 -3.77
C PRO A 102 16.06 -14.76 -4.39
N SER A 103 15.76 -14.70 -5.69
CA SER A 103 15.56 -13.45 -6.43
C SER A 103 14.28 -12.70 -6.02
N MET A 104 13.13 -13.38 -5.92
CA MET A 104 11.84 -12.78 -5.59
C MET A 104 11.76 -12.30 -4.13
N MET A 105 12.30 -13.10 -3.20
CA MET A 105 12.42 -12.72 -1.80
C MET A 105 13.42 -11.57 -1.63
N THR A 106 14.53 -11.60 -2.35
CA THR A 106 15.50 -10.49 -2.37
C THR A 106 14.85 -9.22 -2.88
N ASP A 107 14.00 -9.26 -3.91
CA ASP A 107 13.36 -8.05 -4.44
C ASP A 107 12.35 -7.42 -3.45
N MET A 108 11.58 -8.24 -2.74
CA MET A 108 10.67 -7.76 -1.69
C MET A 108 11.44 -7.22 -0.48
N LEU A 109 12.47 -7.95 -0.03
CA LEU A 109 13.34 -7.50 1.06
C LEU A 109 14.11 -6.25 0.66
N LYS A 110 14.60 -6.16 -0.57
CA LYS A 110 15.32 -5.00 -1.09
C LYS A 110 14.42 -3.77 -1.12
N GLY A 111 13.14 -3.91 -1.52
CA GLY A 111 12.17 -2.82 -1.43
C GLY A 111 11.99 -2.31 0.00
N ASN A 112 11.72 -3.23 0.94
CA ASN A 112 11.52 -2.88 2.35
C ASN A 112 12.79 -2.33 3.03
N VAL A 113 13.94 -2.95 2.79
CA VAL A 113 15.24 -2.54 3.35
C VAL A 113 15.68 -1.20 2.78
N THR A 114 15.55 -0.97 1.46
CA THR A 114 15.88 0.33 0.85
C THR A 114 15.01 1.46 1.41
N ASN A 115 13.80 1.14 1.87
CA ASN A 115 12.88 2.11 2.45
C ASN A 115 13.14 2.41 3.94
N VAL A 116 13.54 1.41 4.73
CA VAL A 116 13.72 1.51 6.20
C VAL A 116 15.16 1.82 6.59
N LEU A 117 16.15 1.31 5.83
CA LEU A 117 17.56 1.46 6.15
C LEU A 117 18.01 2.93 6.24
N PRO A 118 17.66 3.83 5.30
CA PRO A 118 18.07 5.24 5.39
C PRO A 118 17.53 5.91 6.67
N MET A 119 16.30 5.56 7.06
CA MET A 119 15.66 6.09 8.26
C MET A 119 16.41 5.70 9.53
N ILE A 120 16.82 4.43 9.63
CA ILE A 120 17.57 3.91 10.77
C ILE A 120 18.98 4.50 10.82
N VAL A 121 19.67 4.56 9.68
CA VAL A 121 21.04 5.11 9.60
C VAL A 121 21.08 6.57 10.05
N ILE A 122 20.15 7.39 9.56
CA ILE A 122 20.08 8.81 9.94
C ILE A 122 19.66 8.96 11.40
N GLY A 123 18.71 8.14 11.90
CA GLY A 123 18.34 8.15 13.32
C GLY A 123 19.50 7.73 14.24
N GLY A 124 20.33 6.79 13.80
CA GLY A 124 21.57 6.40 14.48
C GLY A 124 22.59 7.53 14.49
N TRP A 125 22.79 8.21 13.36
CA TRP A 125 23.69 9.36 13.25
C TRP A 125 23.22 10.53 14.12
N ILE A 126 21.93 10.87 14.13
CA ILE A 126 21.36 11.90 15.00
C ILE A 126 21.56 11.54 16.48
N ASN A 127 21.34 10.27 16.84
CA ASN A 127 21.57 9.82 18.20
C ASN A 127 23.04 9.92 18.62
N TRP A 128 23.98 9.74 17.69
CA TRP A 128 25.42 9.90 17.98
C TRP A 128 25.81 11.39 18.04
N ALA A 129 25.36 12.20 17.09
CA ALA A 129 25.72 13.62 16.97
C ALA A 129 25.06 14.52 18.03
N PHE A 130 23.83 14.18 18.45
CA PHE A 130 23.00 14.98 19.35
C PHE A 130 22.60 14.18 20.61
N SER A 131 23.56 13.46 21.20
CA SER A 131 23.37 12.72 22.46
C SER A 131 23.58 13.60 23.70
N GLY A 132 23.08 13.19 24.86
CA GLY A 132 23.44 13.79 26.15
C GLY A 132 22.52 14.88 26.67
N PHE A 133 21.47 15.25 25.92
CA PHE A 133 20.54 16.32 26.33
C PHE A 133 19.10 16.05 25.87
N LEU A 134 18.15 16.80 26.45
CA LEU A 134 16.72 16.76 26.12
C LEU A 134 16.40 17.76 25.02
N THR A 135 15.57 17.38 24.05
CA THR A 135 15.22 18.25 22.91
C THR A 135 13.92 18.98 23.12
N THR A 136 12.85 18.28 23.50
CA THR A 136 11.53 18.88 23.67
C THR A 136 10.66 18.04 24.61
N LYS A 137 9.51 18.59 25.00
CA LYS A 137 8.47 17.92 25.77
C LYS A 137 7.24 17.72 24.89
N VAL A 138 6.75 16.49 24.79
CA VAL A 138 5.51 16.19 24.07
C VAL A 138 4.30 16.55 24.95
N PRO A 139 3.21 17.13 24.41
CA PRO A 139 2.11 17.67 25.22
C PRO A 139 1.11 16.61 25.70
N PHE A 140 1.43 15.33 25.57
CA PHE A 140 0.59 14.21 25.99
C PHE A 140 1.39 13.22 26.84
N PRO A 141 0.76 12.59 27.85
CA PRO A 141 1.45 11.66 28.74
C PRO A 141 1.85 10.39 27.98
N LEU A 142 3.09 9.94 28.21
CA LEU A 142 3.65 8.73 27.62
C LEU A 142 3.87 7.67 28.69
N THR A 143 3.72 6.39 28.32
CA THR A 143 3.92 5.30 29.30
C THR A 143 5.39 5.11 29.62
N LEU A 144 5.69 4.75 30.87
CA LEU A 144 7.06 4.60 31.38
C LEU A 144 7.87 3.53 30.63
N ARG A 145 7.21 2.56 29.98
CA ARG A 145 7.86 1.50 29.20
C ARG A 145 8.55 2.02 27.94
N PHE A 146 8.12 3.16 27.40
CA PHE A 146 8.78 3.80 26.26
C PHE A 146 9.96 4.68 26.67
N LYS A 147 10.13 4.98 27.95
CA LYS A 147 11.20 5.84 28.47
C LYS A 147 12.62 5.47 27.99
N PRO A 148 13.10 4.21 28.08
CA PRO A 148 14.45 3.87 27.61
C PRO A 148 14.65 4.09 26.11
N MET A 149 13.59 4.00 25.32
CA MET A 149 13.63 4.31 23.88
C MET A 149 13.61 5.82 23.64
N LEU A 150 12.75 6.54 24.36
CA LEU A 150 12.50 7.96 24.14
C LEU A 150 13.60 8.89 24.67
N GLN A 151 14.31 8.45 25.72
CA GLN A 151 15.36 9.19 26.41
C GLN A 151 16.73 8.56 26.21
N ARG A 152 16.93 7.89 25.07
CA ARG A 152 18.22 7.30 24.74
C ARG A 152 19.30 8.40 24.75
N GLY A 153 20.35 8.19 25.54
CA GLY A 153 21.43 9.16 25.74
C GLY A 153 21.25 10.11 26.95
N VAL A 154 20.22 9.92 27.79
CA VAL A 154 20.00 10.70 29.02
C VAL A 154 19.86 9.76 30.22
N GLU A 155 20.67 9.96 31.26
CA GLU A 155 20.76 9.04 32.41
C GLU A 155 19.84 9.41 33.60
N LEU A 156 18.73 10.11 33.35
CA LEU A 156 17.82 10.59 34.40
C LEU A 156 16.61 9.66 34.63
N VAL A 157 16.75 8.76 35.60
CA VAL A 157 15.72 7.73 35.92
C VAL A 157 14.43 8.31 36.52
N SER A 158 14.48 9.49 37.15
CA SER A 158 13.31 10.15 37.75
C SER A 158 12.53 11.08 36.79
N LEU A 159 13.06 11.34 35.59
CA LEU A 159 12.43 12.23 34.62
C LEU A 159 11.13 11.66 34.04
N ASP A 160 10.14 12.51 33.76
CA ASP A 160 8.92 12.07 33.10
C ASP A 160 9.19 11.63 31.65
N ALA A 161 8.47 10.60 31.17
CA ALA A 161 8.63 10.03 29.82
C ALA A 161 8.19 11.00 28.70
N SER A 162 7.48 12.07 29.04
CA SER A 162 7.08 13.14 28.12
C SER A 162 8.26 13.97 27.60
N TRP A 163 9.42 13.93 28.27
CA TRP A 163 10.65 14.56 27.79
C TRP A 163 11.37 13.63 26.83
N VAL A 164 11.69 14.12 25.63
CA VAL A 164 12.23 13.30 24.55
C VAL A 164 13.63 13.76 24.12
N SER A 165 14.46 12.80 23.73
CA SER A 165 15.78 13.04 23.14
C SER A 165 15.67 13.44 21.66
N SER A 166 16.80 13.84 21.08
CA SER A 166 16.94 14.24 19.68
C SER A 166 16.55 13.12 18.70
N ALA A 167 16.92 11.87 19.00
CA ALA A 167 16.58 10.71 18.19
C ALA A 167 15.06 10.48 18.15
N SER A 168 14.39 10.64 19.28
CA SER A 168 12.93 10.51 19.40
C SER A 168 12.21 11.63 18.67
N TRP A 169 12.74 12.86 18.74
CA TRP A 169 12.26 13.99 17.94
C TRP A 169 12.38 13.72 16.44
N TYR A 170 13.50 13.16 15.99
CA TYR A 170 13.68 12.72 14.61
C TYR A 170 12.61 11.70 14.18
N PHE A 171 12.42 10.63 14.96
CA PHE A 171 11.42 9.60 14.64
C PHE A 171 10.00 10.18 14.58
N LEU A 172 9.66 11.10 15.49
CA LEU A 172 8.38 11.82 15.47
C LEU A 172 8.21 12.59 14.15
N ASN A 173 9.24 13.32 13.70
CA ASN A 173 9.20 14.03 12.42
C ASN A 173 9.08 13.08 11.22
N VAL A 174 9.79 11.96 11.20
CA VAL A 174 9.68 11.00 10.10
C VAL A 174 8.25 10.47 9.96
N PHE A 175 7.58 10.17 11.08
CA PHE A 175 6.18 9.70 11.04
C PHE A 175 5.19 10.85 10.76
N GLY A 176 5.42 12.04 11.30
CA GLY A 176 4.52 13.19 11.17
C GLY A 176 4.56 13.87 9.81
N LEU A 177 5.74 13.94 9.16
CA LEU A 177 5.91 14.59 7.86
C LEU A 177 5.36 13.78 6.68
N ARG A 178 4.94 12.54 6.91
CA ARG A 178 4.34 11.67 5.88
C ARG A 178 3.20 12.35 5.12
N SER A 179 2.21 12.88 5.87
CA SER A 179 1.05 13.55 5.27
C SER A 179 1.44 14.81 4.51
N LEU A 180 2.50 15.49 4.95
CA LEU A 180 3.01 16.68 4.27
C LEU A 180 3.67 16.31 2.95
N TYR A 181 4.43 15.21 2.90
CA TYR A 181 5.00 14.71 1.64
C TYR A 181 3.92 14.34 0.63
N THR A 182 2.82 13.69 1.05
CA THR A 182 1.70 13.39 0.15
C THR A 182 1.04 14.66 -0.40
N LEU A 183 0.97 15.73 0.39
CA LEU A 183 0.41 17.00 -0.07
C LEU A 183 1.31 17.70 -1.11
N ILE A 184 2.63 17.66 -0.91
CA ILE A 184 3.60 18.37 -1.75
C ILE A 184 3.94 17.56 -3.02
N LEU A 185 4.10 16.24 -2.90
CA LEU A 185 4.55 15.34 -3.97
C LEU A 185 3.39 14.62 -4.67
N GLY A 186 2.16 14.74 -4.17
CA GLY A 186 0.97 14.11 -4.74
C GLY A 186 0.77 12.64 -4.36
N GLN A 187 -0.19 11.98 -5.00
CA GLN A 187 -0.56 10.57 -4.75
C GLN A 187 0.54 9.57 -5.15
N ASP A 188 1.51 9.99 -5.96
CA ASP A 188 2.64 9.17 -6.42
C ASP A 188 3.83 9.19 -5.46
N ASN A 189 3.61 9.45 -4.15
CA ASN A 189 4.66 9.29 -3.15
C ASN A 189 5.04 7.81 -2.99
N SER A 190 5.80 7.31 -3.96
CA SER A 190 6.25 5.92 -4.13
C SER A 190 7.16 5.46 -3.00
N ALA A 191 7.68 6.40 -2.20
CA ALA A 191 8.43 6.14 -0.98
C ALA A 191 7.55 5.85 0.24
N ASP A 192 6.24 6.10 0.17
CA ASP A 192 5.30 5.96 1.29
C ASP A 192 4.71 4.54 1.41
N GLN A 193 5.59 3.55 1.52
CA GLN A 193 5.23 2.14 1.66
C GLN A 193 4.97 1.72 3.12
N THR A 194 4.87 2.66 4.07
CA THR A 194 4.51 2.30 5.46
C THR A 194 3.10 1.70 5.54
N LYS A 195 2.22 1.96 4.56
CA LYS A 195 0.95 1.21 4.39
C LYS A 195 1.22 -0.27 4.11
N ALA A 196 2.14 -0.58 3.19
CA ALA A 196 2.55 -1.96 2.91
C ALA A 196 3.23 -2.62 4.13
N MET A 197 3.97 -1.85 4.93
CA MET A 197 4.56 -2.35 6.19
C MET A 197 3.50 -2.64 7.26
N GLN A 198 2.45 -1.81 7.37
CA GLN A 198 1.31 -2.04 8.25
C GLN A 198 0.49 -3.27 7.80
N GLU A 199 0.30 -3.44 6.49
CA GLU A 199 -0.33 -4.63 5.89
C GLU A 199 0.51 -5.90 6.08
N GLN A 200 1.83 -5.79 6.10
CA GLN A 200 2.73 -6.90 6.39
C GLN A 200 2.69 -7.29 7.88
N MET A 201 2.61 -6.32 8.79
CA MET A 201 2.47 -6.57 10.23
C MET A 201 1.09 -7.11 10.63
N SER A 202 0.04 -6.79 9.87
CA SER A 202 -1.31 -7.32 10.09
C SER A 202 -1.51 -8.74 9.51
N GLY A 203 -0.45 -9.38 9.02
CA GLY A 203 -0.50 -10.73 8.44
C GLY A 203 -1.28 -10.83 7.12
N ALA A 204 -1.79 -9.71 6.60
CA ALA A 204 -2.58 -9.65 5.37
C ALA A 204 -1.71 -9.50 4.11
N GLY A 205 -0.47 -9.05 4.26
CA GLY A 205 0.50 -8.86 3.15
C GLY A 205 1.26 -10.11 2.71
N MET A 206 0.99 -11.28 3.31
CA MET A 206 1.58 -12.58 2.90
C MET A 206 0.76 -13.26 1.77
N MET A 207 0.13 -12.48 0.90
CA MET A 207 -0.37 -12.99 -0.37
C MET A 207 0.82 -13.14 -1.31
N THR A 208 1.57 -14.23 -1.13
CA THR A 208 2.49 -14.74 -2.15
C THR A 208 1.78 -14.72 -3.50
N PRO A 209 2.44 -14.32 -4.61
CA PRO A 209 1.87 -14.50 -5.94
C PRO A 209 1.41 -15.96 -6.02
N PRO A 210 0.10 -16.22 -6.15
CA PRO A 210 -0.37 -17.58 -6.12
C PRO A 210 0.27 -18.30 -7.30
N ASP A 211 0.80 -19.50 -7.04
CA ASP A 211 1.18 -20.44 -8.09
C ASP A 211 0.07 -20.44 -9.16
N PRO A 212 0.38 -20.15 -10.43
CA PRO A 212 -0.63 -20.03 -11.49
C PRO A 212 -1.59 -21.23 -11.52
N MET A 213 -1.10 -22.44 -11.24
CA MET A 213 -1.96 -23.63 -11.15
C MET A 213 -2.95 -23.60 -9.99
N LYS A 214 -2.53 -23.14 -8.81
CA LYS A 214 -3.46 -22.96 -7.68
C LYS A 214 -4.45 -21.83 -7.95
N ALA A 215 -4.00 -20.74 -8.59
CA ALA A 215 -4.88 -19.65 -8.98
C ALA A 215 -5.94 -20.11 -9.99
N PHE A 216 -5.54 -20.88 -11.02
CA PHE A 216 -6.46 -21.45 -12.00
C PHE A 216 -7.43 -22.45 -11.38
N LYS A 217 -6.98 -23.30 -10.45
CA LYS A 217 -7.86 -24.22 -9.74
C LYS A 217 -8.89 -23.47 -8.90
N GLY A 218 -8.46 -22.45 -8.15
CA GLY A 218 -9.35 -21.63 -7.33
C GLY A 218 -10.39 -20.87 -8.16
N GLU A 219 -9.99 -20.28 -9.29
CA GLU A 219 -10.95 -19.63 -10.19
C GLU A 219 -11.87 -20.63 -10.90
N TRP A 220 -11.40 -21.83 -11.24
CA TRP A 220 -12.25 -22.89 -11.79
C TRP A 220 -13.35 -23.28 -10.80
N GLU A 221 -13.01 -23.56 -9.54
CA GLU A 221 -13.96 -23.89 -8.47
C GLU A 221 -14.94 -22.73 -8.22
N ALA A 222 -14.46 -21.49 -8.17
CA ALA A 222 -15.29 -20.31 -7.95
C ALA A 222 -16.26 -20.04 -9.12
N LEU A 223 -15.81 -20.24 -10.36
CA LEU A 223 -16.66 -20.06 -11.54
C LEU A 223 -17.68 -21.20 -11.68
N GLU A 224 -17.38 -22.40 -11.16
CA GLU A 224 -18.29 -23.54 -11.22
C GLU A 224 -19.54 -23.31 -10.38
N VAL A 225 -19.37 -22.74 -9.20
CA VAL A 225 -20.48 -22.39 -8.29
C VAL A 225 -21.28 -21.17 -8.78
N CYS A 226 -20.72 -20.37 -9.69
CA CYS A 226 -21.37 -19.15 -10.17
C CYS A 226 -22.60 -19.47 -11.06
N ASN A 227 -23.73 -18.87 -10.70
CA ASN A 227 -24.98 -18.93 -11.44
C ASN A 227 -25.29 -17.60 -12.11
N HIS A 228 -25.89 -17.67 -13.30
CA HIS A 228 -26.30 -16.48 -14.03
C HIS A 228 -27.60 -15.90 -13.47
N GLN A 229 -27.53 -14.68 -12.94
CA GLN A 229 -28.68 -13.87 -12.57
C GLN A 229 -28.80 -12.73 -13.57
N TRP A 230 -29.89 -12.71 -14.34
CA TRP A 230 -30.09 -11.73 -15.40
C TRP A 230 -30.57 -10.41 -14.81
N CYS A 231 -29.71 -9.40 -14.78
CA CYS A 231 -30.02 -8.11 -14.17
C CYS A 231 -30.97 -7.25 -15.02
N LEU A 232 -31.07 -7.54 -16.32
CA LEU A 232 -31.94 -6.84 -17.27
C LEU A 232 -33.32 -7.50 -17.38
N GLN A 233 -33.69 -8.40 -16.46
CA GLN A 233 -35.02 -8.99 -16.44
C GLN A 233 -36.01 -7.96 -15.89
N GLY A 234 -37.01 -7.57 -16.68
CA GLY A 234 -38.03 -6.60 -16.26
C GLY A 234 -37.56 -5.14 -16.33
N VAL A 235 -36.43 -4.87 -16.99
CA VAL A 235 -35.93 -3.49 -17.19
C VAL A 235 -36.92 -2.65 -17.99
N GLU A 236 -37.73 -3.26 -18.84
CA GLU A 236 -38.79 -2.59 -19.60
C GLU A 236 -39.90 -2.07 -18.68
N GLU A 237 -40.31 -2.85 -17.68
CA GLU A 237 -41.32 -2.46 -16.68
C GLU A 237 -40.76 -1.34 -15.79
N ASP A 238 -39.53 -1.50 -15.29
CA ASP A 238 -38.85 -0.48 -14.48
C ASP A 238 -38.68 0.85 -15.24
N LEU A 239 -38.42 0.79 -16.55
CA LEU A 239 -38.26 1.98 -17.39
C LEU A 239 -39.58 2.70 -17.65
N ILE A 240 -40.68 1.96 -17.77
CA ILE A 240 -42.02 2.53 -18.00
C ILE A 240 -42.61 3.12 -16.71
N ASP A 241 -42.39 2.45 -15.57
CA ASP A 241 -42.89 2.88 -14.26
C ASP A 241 -42.02 3.97 -13.62
N GLY A 242 -40.74 4.04 -13.99
CA GLY A 242 -39.82 5.06 -13.52
C GLY A 242 -40.16 6.45 -14.06
N PRO A 243 -40.03 7.52 -13.26
CA PRO A 243 -40.09 8.87 -13.80
C PRO A 243 -38.95 9.04 -14.80
N VAL A 244 -39.30 9.18 -16.09
CA VAL A 244 -38.34 9.68 -17.09
C VAL A 244 -37.83 10.98 -16.52
N GLN A 245 -36.54 11.07 -16.24
CA GLN A 245 -35.88 12.34 -15.95
C GLN A 245 -35.53 12.93 -17.32
N PRO A 246 -36.41 13.72 -17.98
CA PRO A 246 -35.95 14.47 -19.11
C PRO A 246 -34.83 15.36 -18.56
N GLU A 247 -33.63 15.20 -19.09
CA GLU A 247 -32.64 16.26 -19.00
C GLU A 247 -33.38 17.56 -19.35
N THR A 248 -33.13 18.63 -18.60
CA THR A 248 -33.58 19.96 -19.01
C THR A 248 -32.96 20.26 -20.38
N ILE A 249 -33.65 19.89 -21.46
CA ILE A 249 -33.33 20.25 -22.83
C ILE A 249 -33.66 21.74 -22.91
N TYR A 250 -32.70 22.58 -22.52
CA TYR A 250 -32.77 24.01 -22.76
C TYR A 250 -32.67 24.25 -24.26
N ILE A 251 -33.82 24.20 -24.94
CA ILE A 251 -33.95 24.76 -26.27
C ILE A 251 -33.85 26.27 -26.10
N LYS A 252 -32.62 26.81 -26.20
CA LYS A 252 -32.42 28.24 -26.40
C LYS A 252 -33.10 28.59 -27.72
N ASN A 253 -34.35 29.05 -27.67
CA ASN A 253 -34.96 29.78 -28.78
C ASN A 253 -34.05 30.97 -29.05
N LYS A 254 -33.29 30.89 -30.15
CA LYS A 254 -32.27 31.87 -30.56
C LYS A 254 -32.88 33.16 -31.14
N TYR A 255 -34.19 33.38 -30.94
CA TYR A 255 -34.96 34.48 -31.54
C TYR A 255 -36.13 34.90 -30.64
N ALA A 256 -35.84 35.39 -29.44
CA ALA A 256 -36.74 36.28 -28.69
C ALA A 256 -35.96 37.55 -28.32
#